data_AF-A0AAV4QAI0-F1
#
_entry.id   AF-A0AAV4QAI0-F1
#
_cell.length_a   1.000
_cell.length_b   1.000
_cell.length_c   1.000
_cell.angle_alpha   90.00
_cell.angle_beta   90.00
_cell.angle_gamma   90.00
#
_symmetry.space_group_name_H-M   'P 1'
#
loop_
_entity.id
_entity.type
_entity.pdbx_description
1 polymer ?
#
loop_
_entity_poly.entity_id
_entity_poly.type
_entity_poly.pdbx_seq_one_letter_code
_entity_poly.pdbx_strand_id
1 'polypeptide(L)'
;MVEIGFVDKVVCKINQLVQIGLVNKVVCKAKMVEIGLADKVAGKVNQMVEIGYADKVVCKANQMVQIGLENRVVCKVNHMVEIGLADKVVWKANQMVQMCLVNKDFYKVKQMVEIGISDKVVCKANQMV
;
A
#
# COMPACT_ATOMS: atom_id res chain seq x y z
N MET A 1 6.10 -5.54 -18.35
CA MET A 1 6.63 -6.90 -18.08
C MET A 1 5.63 -7.58 -17.18
N VAL A 2 5.39 -8.87 -17.43
CA VAL A 2 4.56 -9.70 -16.57
C VAL A 2 5.45 -10.77 -15.98
N GLU A 3 5.43 -10.92 -14.66
CA GLU A 3 6.14 -12.00 -13.96
C GLU A 3 5.12 -12.83 -13.18
N ILE A 4 5.19 -14.16 -13.34
CA ILE A 4 4.26 -15.10 -12.72
C ILE A 4 5.05 -16.18 -11.99
N GLY A 5 4.67 -16.47 -10.76
CA GLY A 5 5.21 -17.59 -9.98
C GLY A 5 5.93 -17.17 -8.71
N PHE A 6 6.90 -17.99 -8.28
CA PHE A 6 7.74 -17.69 -7.12
C PHE A 6 8.98 -16.91 -7.57
N VAL A 7 9.13 -15.69 -7.09
CA VAL A 7 10.22 -14.79 -7.50
C VAL A 7 10.91 -14.24 -6.26
N ASP A 8 12.21 -14.50 -6.13
CA ASP A 8 12.96 -13.99 -4.99
C ASP A 8 13.06 -12.45 -5.01
N LYS A 9 13.32 -11.87 -6.18
CA LYS A 9 13.52 -10.43 -6.29
C LYS A 9 13.18 -9.86 -7.65
N VAL A 10 12.38 -8.80 -7.64
CA VAL A 10 12.04 -8.00 -8.81
C VAL A 10 12.62 -6.60 -8.67
N VAL A 11 13.36 -6.18 -9.69
CA VAL A 11 13.82 -4.80 -9.82
C VAL A 11 13.44 -4.29 -11.19
N CYS A 12 12.48 -3.37 -11.26
CA CYS A 12 11.96 -2.91 -12.53
C CYS A 12 12.35 -1.46 -12.85
N LYS A 13 12.89 -1.24 -14.06
CA LYS A 13 13.15 0.08 -14.68
C LYS A 13 12.24 0.38 -15.87
N ILE A 14 11.35 -0.56 -16.20
CA ILE A 14 10.36 -0.47 -17.27
C ILE A 14 9.21 0.48 -16.88
N ASN A 15 8.31 0.79 -17.82
CA ASN A 15 7.19 1.70 -17.53
C ASN A 15 6.04 1.06 -16.72
N GLN A 16 5.85 -0.25 -16.85
CA GLN A 16 4.78 -1.01 -16.19
C GLN A 16 5.23 -2.42 -15.83
N LEU A 17 5.00 -2.81 -14.58
CA LEU A 17 5.17 -4.17 -14.04
C LEU A 17 3.81 -4.72 -13.61
N VAL A 18 3.53 -5.96 -14.01
CA VAL A 18 2.46 -6.78 -13.42
C VAL A 18 3.12 -8.01 -12.83
N GLN A 19 2.87 -8.28 -11.57
CA GLN A 19 3.43 -9.43 -10.86
C GLN A 19 2.32 -10.23 -10.22
N ILE A 20 2.35 -11.55 -10.42
CA ILE A 20 1.37 -12.49 -9.90
C ILE A 20 2.10 -13.66 -9.22
N GLY A 21 1.91 -13.83 -7.90
CA GLY A 21 2.47 -14.98 -7.19
C GLY A 21 3.09 -14.64 -5.84
N LEU A 22 4.20 -15.32 -5.53
CA LEU A 22 4.89 -15.23 -4.24
C LEU A 22 6.23 -14.52 -4.43
N VAL A 23 6.45 -13.43 -3.69
CA VAL A 23 7.56 -12.53 -3.97
C VAL A 23 8.29 -12.08 -2.71
N ASN A 24 9.56 -12.42 -2.56
CA ASN A 24 10.27 -11.98 -1.35
C ASN A 24 10.56 -10.48 -1.40
N LYS A 25 10.80 -9.90 -2.59
CA LYS A 25 11.10 -8.47 -2.69
C LYS A 25 10.77 -7.84 -4.04
N VAL A 26 10.02 -6.75 -4.01
CA VAL A 26 9.75 -5.90 -5.17
C VAL A 26 10.33 -4.51 -4.97
N VAL A 27 11.13 -4.04 -5.94
CA VAL A 27 11.64 -2.66 -5.97
C VAL A 27 11.41 -2.03 -7.33
N CYS A 28 10.54 -1.02 -7.41
CA CYS A 28 10.14 -0.43 -8.68
C CYS A 28 10.00 1.09 -8.68
N LYS A 29 10.23 1.66 -9.86
CA LYS A 29 9.95 3.08 -10.17
C LYS A 29 8.86 3.26 -11.24
N ALA A 30 8.28 2.15 -11.68
CA ALA A 30 7.28 2.01 -12.74
C ALA A 30 5.86 2.06 -12.18
N LYS A 31 4.82 2.12 -13.04
CA LYS A 31 3.49 1.67 -12.58
C LYS A 31 3.57 0.20 -12.18
N MET A 32 2.92 -0.17 -11.09
CA MET A 32 2.98 -1.53 -10.54
C MET A 32 1.57 -2.06 -10.28
N VAL A 33 1.34 -3.31 -10.67
CA VAL A 33 0.24 -4.14 -10.19
C VAL A 33 0.86 -5.40 -9.60
N GLU A 34 0.57 -5.68 -8.34
CA GLU A 34 1.06 -6.85 -7.62
C GLU A 34 -0.13 -7.63 -7.07
N ILE A 35 -0.18 -8.93 -7.37
CA ILE A 35 -1.25 -9.83 -6.95
C ILE A 35 -0.62 -11.06 -6.31
N GLY A 36 -0.86 -11.28 -5.02
CA GLY A 36 -0.38 -12.47 -4.31
C GLY A 36 0.20 -12.15 -2.95
N LEU A 37 1.29 -12.82 -2.57
CA LEU A 37 1.96 -12.60 -1.29
C LEU A 37 3.33 -11.99 -1.51
N ALA A 38 3.67 -10.96 -0.75
CA ALA A 38 5.01 -10.41 -0.74
C ALA A 38 5.57 -10.07 0.63
N ASP A 39 6.85 -10.37 0.84
CA ASP A 39 7.49 -9.98 2.10
C ASP A 39 7.78 -8.48 2.12
N LYS A 40 8.24 -7.92 0.98
CA LYS A 40 8.73 -6.54 0.91
C LYS A 40 8.40 -5.88 -0.43
N VAL A 41 7.51 -4.90 -0.41
CA VAL A 41 7.21 -4.04 -1.56
C VAL A 41 7.79 -2.65 -1.31
N ALA A 42 8.60 -2.15 -2.25
CA ALA A 42 9.12 -0.80 -2.19
C ALA A 42 9.12 -0.09 -3.53
N GLY A 43 8.76 1.19 -3.54
CA GLY A 43 8.80 1.91 -4.81
C GLY A 43 8.54 3.41 -4.76
N LYS A 44 8.99 4.09 -5.81
CA LYS A 44 8.58 5.46 -6.11
C LYS A 44 7.89 5.45 -7.48
N VAL A 45 6.58 5.32 -7.47
CA VAL A 45 5.79 4.98 -8.66
C VAL A 45 4.74 6.04 -8.95
N ASN A 46 4.19 6.06 -10.16
CA ASN A 46 3.04 6.91 -10.43
C ASN A 46 1.76 6.28 -9.86
N GLN A 47 1.57 4.98 -10.10
CA GLN A 47 0.40 4.21 -9.67
C GLN A 47 0.88 2.86 -9.11
N MET A 48 0.33 2.46 -7.96
CA MET A 48 0.53 1.15 -7.36
C MET A 48 -0.83 0.51 -7.08
N VAL A 49 -1.00 -0.75 -7.46
CA VAL A 49 -2.12 -1.59 -7.05
C VAL A 49 -1.53 -2.85 -6.43
N GLU A 50 -1.94 -3.16 -5.21
CA GLU A 50 -1.48 -4.32 -4.46
C GLU A 50 -2.71 -5.08 -3.96
N ILE A 51 -2.79 -6.37 -4.32
CA ILE A 51 -3.90 -7.25 -3.99
C ILE A 51 -3.34 -8.52 -3.36
N GLY A 52 -3.69 -8.76 -2.09
CA GLY A 52 -3.28 -9.97 -1.37
C GLY A 52 -2.66 -9.67 -0.02
N TYR A 53 -1.48 -10.22 0.26
CA TYR A 53 -0.80 -10.01 1.55
C TYR A 53 0.56 -9.38 1.33
N ALA A 54 0.88 -8.36 2.13
CA ALA A 54 2.26 -7.96 2.30
C ALA A 54 2.70 -7.78 3.75
N ASP A 55 3.91 -8.28 4.05
CA ASP A 55 4.51 -8.08 5.37
C ASP A 55 5.02 -6.64 5.54
N LYS A 56 5.59 -6.06 4.48
CA LYS A 56 6.12 -4.70 4.53
C LYS A 56 6.01 -3.94 3.23
N VAL A 57 5.30 -2.80 3.28
CA VAL A 57 5.16 -1.88 2.15
C VAL A 57 5.78 -0.52 2.48
N VAL A 58 6.70 -0.07 1.64
CA VAL A 58 7.36 1.25 1.76
C VAL A 58 7.36 1.99 0.44
N CYS A 59 6.53 3.02 0.31
CA CYS A 59 6.26 3.58 -1.00
C CYS A 59 6.12 5.10 -1.05
N LYS A 60 6.31 5.64 -2.25
CA LYS A 60 5.84 6.97 -2.65
C LYS A 60 5.08 6.82 -3.96
N ALA A 61 3.80 7.20 -3.98
CA ALA A 61 2.98 7.10 -5.18
C ALA A 61 2.11 8.35 -5.41
N ASN A 62 1.63 8.56 -6.63
CA ASN A 62 0.56 9.54 -6.84
C ASN A 62 -0.79 8.92 -6.49
N GLN A 63 -1.03 7.68 -6.91
CA GLN A 63 -2.23 6.92 -6.56
C GLN A 63 -1.84 5.53 -6.08
N MET A 64 -2.55 5.05 -5.08
CA MET A 64 -2.33 3.75 -4.51
C MET A 64 -3.65 3.10 -4.11
N VAL A 65 -3.77 1.81 -4.44
CA VAL A 65 -4.87 0.95 -4.03
C VAL A 65 -4.26 -0.28 -3.38
N GLN A 66 -4.65 -0.55 -2.14
CA GLN A 66 -4.27 -1.75 -1.41
C GLN A 66 -5.52 -2.50 -1.01
N ILE A 67 -5.59 -3.78 -1.39
CA ILE A 67 -6.72 -4.66 -1.07
C ILE A 67 -6.15 -5.94 -0.46
N GLY A 68 -6.37 -6.14 0.85
CA GLY A 68 -6.01 -7.38 1.53
C GLY A 68 -5.41 -7.18 2.91
N LEU A 69 -4.30 -7.85 3.18
CA LEU A 69 -3.74 -8.01 4.52
C LEU A 69 -2.33 -7.43 4.61
N GLU A 70 -2.14 -6.44 5.47
CA GLU A 70 -0.88 -5.70 5.58
C GLU A 70 -0.32 -5.74 7.00
N ASN A 71 0.93 -6.17 7.17
CA ASN A 71 1.52 -6.13 8.52
C ASN A 71 2.12 -4.75 8.84
N ARG A 72 2.89 -4.17 7.91
CA ARG A 72 3.55 -2.87 8.11
C ARG A 72 3.56 -2.01 6.86
N VAL A 73 2.84 -0.89 6.90
CA VAL A 73 2.79 0.06 5.78
C VAL A 73 3.37 1.41 6.18
N VAL A 74 4.29 1.92 5.36
CA VAL A 74 4.84 3.28 5.51
C VAL A 74 4.88 3.96 4.16
N CYS A 75 3.92 4.83 3.89
CA CYS A 75 3.75 5.38 2.55
C CYS A 75 3.39 6.87 2.53
N LYS A 76 3.88 7.55 1.48
CA LYS A 76 3.48 8.91 1.13
C LYS A 76 2.82 8.92 -0.23
N VAL A 77 1.52 9.24 -0.26
CA VAL A 77 0.71 9.19 -1.48
C VAL A 77 -0.08 10.47 -1.70
N ASN A 78 -0.60 10.73 -2.90
CA ASN A 78 -1.58 11.81 -3.05
C ASN A 78 -2.99 11.27 -2.79
N HIS A 79 -3.35 10.14 -3.38
CA HIS A 79 -4.64 9.47 -3.20
C HIS A 79 -4.43 8.03 -2.75
N MET A 80 -5.06 7.66 -1.63
CA MET A 80 -5.04 6.31 -1.08
C MET A 80 -6.44 5.69 -1.03
N VAL A 81 -6.55 4.44 -1.44
CA VAL A 81 -7.69 3.58 -1.15
C VAL A 81 -7.17 2.30 -0.49
N GLU A 82 -7.52 2.09 0.76
CA GLU A 82 -7.12 0.91 1.54
C GLU A 82 -8.35 0.11 1.92
N ILE A 83 -8.34 -1.19 1.64
CA ILE A 83 -9.44 -2.11 1.98
C ILE A 83 -8.85 -3.38 2.56
N GLY A 84 -9.27 -3.77 3.77
CA GLY A 84 -8.89 -5.05 4.38
C GLY A 84 -8.41 -4.95 5.82
N LEU A 85 -7.31 -5.61 6.18
CA LEU A 85 -6.78 -5.60 7.54
C LEU A 85 -5.35 -5.09 7.56
N ALA A 86 -5.03 -4.25 8.54
CA ALA A 86 -3.66 -3.79 8.74
C ALA A 86 -3.23 -3.83 10.21
N ASP A 87 -1.98 -4.17 10.50
CA ASP A 87 -1.46 -4.13 11.89
C ASP A 87 -0.83 -2.77 12.23
N LYS A 88 0.14 -2.31 11.43
CA LYS A 88 0.84 -1.04 11.69
C LYS A 88 0.92 -0.18 10.44
N VAL A 89 0.27 0.97 10.48
CA VAL A 89 0.11 1.82 9.31
C VAL A 89 0.58 3.24 9.60
N VAL A 90 1.42 3.76 8.71
CA VAL A 90 1.90 5.14 8.75
C VAL A 90 1.71 5.76 7.38
N TRP A 91 0.74 6.66 7.30
CA TRP A 91 0.40 7.31 6.05
C TRP A 91 0.61 8.82 6.07
N LYS A 92 1.04 9.31 4.92
CA LYS A 92 0.92 10.72 4.56
C LYS A 92 0.23 10.84 3.20
N ALA A 93 -1.04 11.24 3.22
CA ALA A 93 -1.86 11.38 2.00
C ALA A 93 -2.42 12.80 1.83
N ASN A 94 -2.89 13.15 0.62
CA ASN A 94 -3.82 14.29 0.51
C ASN A 94 -5.25 13.80 0.74
N GLN A 95 -5.64 12.73 0.05
CA GLN A 95 -6.94 12.09 0.19
C GLN A 95 -6.76 10.61 0.52
N MET A 96 -7.57 10.13 1.46
CA MET A 96 -7.57 8.74 1.88
C MET A 96 -9.01 8.25 2.04
N VAL A 97 -9.28 7.08 1.47
CA VAL A 97 -10.48 6.29 1.77
C VAL A 97 -10.00 4.98 2.35
N GLN A 98 -10.49 4.66 3.54
CA GLN A 98 -10.13 3.45 4.24
C GLN A 98 -11.37 2.67 4.63
N MET A 99 -11.36 1.39 4.27
CA MET A 99 -12.35 0.41 4.66
C MET A 99 -11.65 -0.77 5.32
N CYS A 100 -11.16 -0.58 6.55
CA CYS A 100 -10.24 -1.53 7.18
C CYS A 100 -10.56 -1.85 8.64
N LEU A 101 -10.03 -2.98 9.13
CA LEU A 101 -9.78 -3.15 10.56
C LEU A 101 -8.28 -2.94 10.82
N VAL A 102 -7.95 -2.04 11.75
CA VAL A 102 -6.56 -1.64 11.96
C VAL A 102 -6.16 -1.65 13.42
N ASN A 103 -4.98 -2.18 13.72
CA ASN A 103 -4.51 -2.20 15.10
C ASN A 103 -3.83 -0.88 15.49
N LYS A 104 -2.90 -0.36 14.69
CA LYS A 104 -2.13 0.84 15.03
C LYS A 104 -1.90 1.75 13.83
N ASP A 105 -2.29 3.00 14.03
CA ASP A 105 -2.36 3.97 12.97
C ASP A 105 -1.74 5.32 13.28
N PHE A 106 -0.98 5.82 12.31
CA PHE A 106 -0.52 7.19 12.26
C PHE A 106 -0.83 7.82 10.91
N TYR A 107 -1.79 8.75 10.89
CA TYR A 107 -2.22 9.45 9.68
C TYR A 107 -1.81 10.92 9.69
N LYS A 108 -1.24 11.38 8.59
CA LYS A 108 -1.13 12.81 8.25
C LYS A 108 -1.76 13.05 6.89
N VAL A 109 -3.06 13.32 6.89
CA VAL A 109 -3.90 13.40 5.69
C VAL A 109 -4.58 14.77 5.58
N LYS A 110 -5.04 15.19 4.39
CA LYS A 110 -5.89 16.40 4.31
C LYS A 110 -7.35 16.02 4.46
N GLN A 111 -7.78 14.99 3.74
CA GLN A 111 -9.13 14.45 3.77
C GLN A 111 -9.07 12.94 3.98
N MET A 112 -9.90 12.44 4.90
CA MET A 112 -10.04 11.02 5.21
C MET A 112 -11.52 10.65 5.24
N VAL A 113 -11.83 9.49 4.67
CA VAL A 113 -13.07 8.75 4.90
C VAL A 113 -12.68 7.42 5.51
N GLU A 114 -13.16 7.12 6.70
CA GLU A 114 -12.84 5.88 7.42
C GLU A 114 -14.13 5.09 7.72
N ILE A 115 -14.18 3.86 7.24
CA ILE A 115 -15.25 2.90 7.54
C ILE A 115 -14.58 1.65 8.08
N GLY A 116 -14.53 1.51 9.40
CA GLY A 116 -13.68 0.48 9.99
C GLY A 116 -13.68 0.46 11.50
N ILE A 117 -12.82 -0.40 12.05
CA ILE A 117 -12.52 -0.44 13.47
C ILE A 117 -11.01 -0.29 13.63
N SER A 118 -10.61 0.70 14.41
CA SER A 118 -9.21 1.00 14.65
C SER A 118 -8.93 1.04 16.15
N ASP A 119 -7.95 0.27 16.64
CA ASP A 119 -7.63 0.21 18.09
C ASP A 119 -6.85 1.46 18.54
N LYS A 120 -5.69 1.74 17.93
CA LYS A 120 -4.82 2.87 18.33
C LYS A 120 -4.58 3.81 17.17
N VAL A 121 -5.35 4.90 17.12
CA VAL A 121 -5.26 5.91 16.06
C VAL A 121 -4.63 7.21 16.54
N VAL A 122 -3.60 7.67 15.83
CA VAL A 122 -3.08 9.04 15.89
C VAL A 122 -3.29 9.68 14.52
N CYS A 123 -4.35 10.49 14.38
CA CYS A 123 -4.70 11.13 13.12
C CYS A 123 -4.53 12.66 13.18
N LYS A 124 -3.86 13.21 12.17
CA LYS A 124 -3.88 14.63 11.84
C LYS A 124 -4.49 14.80 10.45
N ALA A 125 -5.78 15.12 10.43
CA ALA A 125 -6.55 15.42 9.23
C ALA A 125 -7.09 16.85 9.27
N ASN A 126 -7.21 17.50 8.11
CA ASN A 126 -7.96 18.77 8.02
C ASN A 126 -9.47 18.50 8.02
N GLN A 127 -9.89 17.36 7.49
CA GLN A 127 -11.27 16.92 7.41
C GLN A 127 -11.34 15.39 7.52
N MET A 128 -12.20 14.88 8.40
CA MET A 128 -12.53 13.46 8.53
C MET A 128 -14.04 13.30 8.39
N VAL A 129 -14.46 12.27 7.66
CA VAL A 129 -15.86 11.88 7.45
C VAL A 129 -16.01 10.40 7.81
#